data_AF-A0A9D9N731-F1
#
_entry.id   AF-A0A9D9N731-F1
#
_cell.length_a   1.000
_cell.length_b   1.000
_cell.length_c   1.000
_cell.angle_alpha   90.00
_cell.angle_beta   90.00
_cell.angle_gamma   90.00
#
_symmetry.space_group_name_H-M   'P 1'
#
loop_
_entity.id
_entity.type
_entity.pdbx_description
1 polymer ?
#
loop_
_entity_poly.entity_id
_entity_poly.type
_entity_poly.pdbx_seq_one_letter_code
_entity_poly.pdbx_strand_id
1 'polypeptide(L)'
;MLPNVETILSYFSQIRRVYAPEIHLRFKDENFSPNEISILILLSNNASINTSSQLTLILGVSKGLVSRSIDSLLSRGLIVCLPDMKDKRLQRIKWRIPC
;
A
#
# COMPACT_ATOMS: atom_id res chain seq x y z
N MET A 1 -30.42 10.23 -10.17
CA MET A 1 -29.64 10.09 -11.42
C MET A 1 -28.34 9.39 -11.05
N LEU A 2 -27.97 8.31 -11.74
CA LEU A 2 -26.67 7.67 -11.48
C LEU A 2 -25.56 8.63 -11.94
N PRO A 3 -24.49 8.82 -11.14
CA PRO A 3 -23.39 9.69 -11.53
C PRO A 3 -22.75 9.16 -12.81
N ASN A 4 -22.53 10.05 -13.79
CA ASN A 4 -21.82 9.70 -15.01
C ASN A 4 -20.31 9.60 -14.73
N VAL A 5 -19.54 9.10 -15.70
CA VAL A 5 -18.09 8.89 -15.55
C VAL A 5 -17.37 10.20 -15.18
N GLU A 6 -17.75 11.32 -15.77
CA GLU A 6 -17.16 12.63 -15.48
C GLU A 6 -17.37 13.05 -14.01
N THR A 7 -18.58 12.83 -13.50
CA THR A 7 -18.93 13.11 -12.09
C THR A 7 -18.09 12.25 -11.15
N ILE A 8 -17.94 10.96 -11.47
CA ILE A 8 -17.12 10.03 -10.69
C ILE A 8 -15.63 10.44 -10.70
N LEU A 9 -15.10 10.82 -11.87
CA LEU A 9 -13.71 11.30 -12.00
C LEU A 9 -13.49 12.59 -11.21
N SER A 10 -14.46 13.51 -11.21
CA SER A 10 -14.42 14.72 -10.40
C SER A 10 -14.36 14.40 -8.90
N TYR A 11 -15.16 13.45 -8.42
CA TYR A 11 -15.10 13.02 -7.02
C TYR A 11 -13.74 12.40 -6.67
N PHE A 12 -13.18 11.52 -7.51
CA PHE A 12 -11.85 10.96 -7.28
C PHE A 12 -10.75 12.02 -7.27
N SER A 13 -10.84 13.02 -8.17
CA SER A 13 -9.90 14.14 -8.19
C SER A 13 -9.96 14.96 -6.91
N GLN A 14 -11.17 15.26 -6.41
CA GLN A 14 -11.36 15.98 -5.15
C GLN A 14 -10.82 15.20 -3.95
N ILE A 15 -11.09 13.90 -3.88
CA ILE A 15 -10.53 13.02 -2.84
C ILE A 15 -9.01 13.05 -2.90
N ARG A 16 -8.42 12.86 -4.08
CA ARG A 16 -6.97 12.87 -4.26
C ARG A 16 -6.33 14.20 -3.87
N ARG A 17 -6.98 15.32 -4.20
CA ARG A 17 -6.51 16.68 -3.89
C ARG A 17 -6.38 16.92 -2.38
N VAL A 18 -7.25 16.31 -1.57
CA VAL A 18 -7.20 16.45 -0.11
C VAL A 18 -6.30 15.38 0.52
N TYR A 19 -6.46 14.11 0.13
CA TYR A 19 -5.74 13.02 0.78
C TYR A 19 -4.23 13.06 0.55
N ALA A 20 -3.77 13.35 -0.68
CA ALA A 20 -2.35 13.26 -0.99
C ALA A 20 -1.50 14.28 -0.19
N PRO A 21 -1.88 15.57 -0.09
CA PRO A 21 -1.17 16.53 0.76
C PRO A 21 -1.24 16.21 2.25
N GLU A 22 -2.41 15.84 2.77
CA GLU A 22 -2.59 15.55 4.21
C GLU A 22 -1.74 14.35 4.65
N ILE A 23 -1.73 13.28 3.84
CA ILE A 23 -0.89 12.12 4.10
C ILE A 23 0.59 12.53 3.99
N HIS A 24 0.99 13.28 2.95
CA HIS A 24 2.38 13.71 2.83
C HIS A 24 2.83 14.57 4.02
N LEU A 25 1.97 15.47 4.50
CA LEU A 25 2.23 16.30 5.68
C LEU A 25 2.39 15.46 6.94
N ARG A 26 1.51 14.45 7.12
CA ARG A 26 1.53 13.57 8.30
C ARG A 26 2.79 12.72 8.39
N PHE A 27 3.31 12.27 7.25
CA PHE A 27 4.47 11.38 7.13
C PHE A 27 5.75 12.13 6.71
N LYS A 28 5.76 13.47 6.79
CA LYS A 28 6.83 14.33 6.26
C LYS A 28 8.21 14.02 6.86
N ASP A 29 8.25 13.73 8.16
CA ASP A 29 9.51 13.50 8.90
C ASP A 29 10.01 12.06 8.76
N GLU A 30 9.18 11.16 8.23
CA GLU A 30 9.43 9.72 8.19
C GLU A 30 9.94 9.25 6.81
N ASN A 31 10.12 10.22 5.89
CA ASN A 31 10.71 10.07 4.55
C ASN A 31 10.17 8.88 3.74
N PHE A 32 8.86 8.63 3.83
CA PHE A 32 8.22 7.59 3.03
C PHE A 32 7.92 8.07 1.61
N SER A 33 8.11 7.18 0.65
CA SER A 33 7.58 7.34 -0.70
C SER A 33 6.05 7.13 -0.73
N PRO A 34 5.33 7.72 -1.70
CA PRO A 34 3.89 7.51 -1.86
C PRO A 34 3.50 6.03 -1.98
N ASN A 35 4.36 5.21 -2.59
CA ASN A 35 4.09 3.78 -2.77
C ASN A 35 4.22 3.00 -1.46
N GLU A 36 5.21 3.34 -0.62
CA GLU A 36 5.35 2.73 0.71
C GLU A 36 4.12 3.01 1.57
N ILE A 37 3.70 4.28 1.63
CA ILE A 37 2.48 4.70 2.32
C ILE A 37 1.27 3.92 1.82
N SER A 38 1.12 3.80 0.49
CA SER A 38 -0.01 3.07 -0.11
C SER A 38 -0.01 1.60 0.28
N ILE A 39 1.16 0.94 0.30
CA ILE A 39 1.31 -0.44 0.77
C ILE A 39 0.90 -0.56 2.23
N LEU A 40 1.37 0.35 3.09
CA LEU A 40 1.07 0.35 4.52
C LEU A 40 -0.44 0.50 4.79
N ILE A 41 -1.11 1.45 4.13
CA ILE A 41 -2.57 1.65 4.21
C ILE A 41 -3.31 0.40 3.72
N LEU A 42 -2.85 -0.21 2.62
CA LEU A 42 -3.51 -1.39 2.07
C LEU A 42 -3.43 -2.57 3.04
N LEU A 43 -2.24 -2.82 3.60
CA LEU A 43 -1.98 -3.90 4.55
C LEU A 43 -2.74 -3.70 5.87
N SER A 44 -2.84 -2.46 6.37
CA SER A 44 -3.53 -2.17 7.64
C SER A 44 -5.04 -2.40 7.52
N ASN A 45 -5.62 -2.06 6.37
CA ASN A 45 -7.07 -2.10 6.18
C ASN A 45 -7.56 -3.41 5.55
N ASN A 46 -6.68 -4.18 4.90
CA ASN A 46 -7.04 -5.36 4.12
C ASN A 46 -6.08 -6.52 4.36
N ALA A 47 -6.20 -7.20 5.50
CA ALA A 47 -5.31 -8.29 5.89
C ALA A 47 -5.26 -9.47 4.90
N SER A 48 -6.25 -9.62 4.02
CA SER A 48 -6.30 -10.63 2.95
C SER A 48 -5.47 -10.28 1.71
N ILE A 49 -5.09 -9.01 1.55
CA ILE A 49 -4.31 -8.49 0.42
C ILE A 49 -2.87 -8.34 0.88
N ASN A 50 -2.13 -9.45 0.81
CA ASN A 50 -0.88 -9.58 1.54
C ASN A 50 0.20 -10.31 0.74
N THR A 51 0.14 -10.26 -0.60
CA THR A 51 1.19 -10.79 -1.47
C THR A 51 1.69 -9.71 -2.42
N SER A 52 2.96 -9.79 -2.83
CA SER A 52 3.54 -8.81 -3.75
C SER A 52 2.77 -8.71 -5.08
N SER A 53 2.24 -9.84 -5.57
CA SER A 53 1.44 -9.87 -6.79
C SER A 53 0.11 -9.13 -6.63
N GLN A 54 -0.58 -9.27 -5.50
CA GLN A 54 -1.81 -8.53 -5.22
C GLN A 54 -1.54 -7.04 -5.04
N LEU A 55 -0.48 -6.67 -4.31
CA LEU A 55 -0.07 -5.27 -4.14
C LEU A 55 0.23 -4.62 -5.49
N THR A 56 0.96 -5.32 -6.36
CA THR A 56 1.26 -4.87 -7.74
C THR A 56 -0.03 -4.59 -8.52
N LEU A 57 -0.97 -5.54 -8.48
CA LEU A 57 -2.23 -5.44 -9.21
C LEU A 57 -3.10 -4.27 -8.73
N ILE A 58 -3.28 -4.15 -7.40
CA ILE A 58 -4.22 -3.17 -6.82
C ILE A 58 -3.65 -1.76 -6.86
N LEU A 59 -2.35 -1.60 -6.62
CA LEU A 59 -1.70 -0.29 -6.68
C LEU A 59 -1.45 0.18 -8.12
N GLY A 60 -1.54 -0.73 -9.10
CA GLY A 60 -1.30 -0.40 -10.51
C GLY A 60 0.15 0.01 -10.79
N VAL A 61 1.11 -0.57 -10.07
CA VAL A 61 2.55 -0.25 -10.19
C VAL A 61 3.37 -1.47 -10.59
N SER A 62 4.64 -1.28 -10.94
CA SER A 62 5.52 -2.38 -11.37
C SER A 62 5.97 -3.26 -10.20
N LYS A 63 6.25 -4.54 -10.48
CA LYS A 63 6.82 -5.49 -9.50
C LYS A 63 8.10 -4.96 -8.86
N GLY A 64 8.96 -4.30 -9.65
CA GLY A 64 10.20 -3.71 -9.16
C GLY A 64 10.00 -2.50 -8.25
N LEU A 65 8.91 -1.74 -8.40
CA LEU A 65 8.56 -0.68 -7.45
C LEU A 65 8.04 -1.27 -6.15
N VAL A 66 7.13 -2.26 -6.22
CA VAL A 66 6.63 -2.98 -5.04
C VAL A 66 7.78 -3.63 -4.27
N SER A 67 8.69 -4.32 -4.94
CA SER A 67 9.84 -4.96 -4.29
C SER A 67 10.69 -3.96 -3.52
N ARG A 68 11.09 -2.85 -4.16
CA ARG A 68 11.91 -1.81 -3.50
C ARG A 68 11.21 -1.19 -2.28
N SER A 69 9.90 -0.93 -2.39
CA SER A 69 9.12 -0.44 -1.25
C SER A 69 9.03 -1.48 -0.14
N ILE A 70 8.82 -2.76 -0.45
CA ILE A 70 8.80 -3.84 0.55
C ILE A 70 10.17 -3.96 1.24
N ASP A 71 11.26 -3.95 0.48
CA ASP A 71 12.63 -4.07 1.02
C ASP A 71 12.94 -2.91 1.98
N SER A 72 12.58 -1.68 1.58
CA SER A 72 12.70 -0.48 2.44
C SER A 72 11.87 -0.63 3.72
N LEU A 73 10.59 -1.01 3.61
CA LEU A 73 9.71 -1.19 4.77
C LEU A 73 10.15 -2.34 5.71
N LEU A 74 10.69 -3.43 5.16
CA LEU A 74 11.28 -4.54 5.91
C LEU A 74 12.51 -4.08 6.69
N SER A 75 13.41 -3.33 6.05
CA SER A 75 14.63 -2.81 6.71
C SER A 75 14.31 -1.85 7.87
N ARG A 76 13.17 -1.15 7.78
CA ARG A 76 12.64 -0.28 8.84
C ARG A 76 11.85 -1.04 9.91
N GLY A 77 11.65 -2.35 9.74
CA GLY A 77 10.92 -3.20 10.68
C GLY A 77 9.42 -2.93 10.73
N LEU A 78 8.83 -2.26 9.75
CA LEU A 78 7.40 -1.90 9.74
C LEU A 78 6.51 -3.05 9.24
N ILE A 79 7.07 -3.94 8.45
CA ILE A 79 6.40 -5.12 7.92
C ILE A 79 7.25 -6.37 8.17
N VAL A 80 6.61 -7.53 8.02
CA VAL A 80 7.27 -8.84 8.03
C VAL A 80 6.80 -9.66 6.82
N CYS A 81 7.71 -10.44 6.25
CA CYS A 81 7.40 -11.43 5.22
C CYS A 81 7.47 -12.82 5.84
N LEU A 82 6.36 -13.54 5.80
CA LEU A 82 6.23 -14.89 6.34
C LEU A 82 5.87 -15.86 5.22
N PRO A 83 6.44 -17.08 5.20
CA PRO A 83 5.99 -18.10 4.26
C PRO A 83 4.50 -18.42 4.51
N ASP A 84 3.76 -18.67 3.44
CA ASP A 84 2.38 -19.12 3.53
C ASP A 84 2.32 -20.54 4.15
N MET A 85 1.27 -20.79 4.94
CA MET A 85 1.11 -22.06 5.65
C MET A 85 0.79 -23.24 4.73
N LYS A 86 0.17 -22.99 3.57
CA LYS A 86 -0.22 -24.01 2.59
C LYS A 86 0.82 -24.15 1.49
N ASP A 87 1.36 -23.03 1.00
CA ASP A 87 2.40 -23.03 -0.03
C ASP A 87 3.62 -22.21 0.39
N LYS A 88 4.67 -22.89 0.87
CA LYS A 88 5.90 -22.24 1.35
C LYS A 88 6.65 -21.44 0.28
N ARG A 89 6.31 -21.58 -1.01
CA ARG A 89 6.86 -20.77 -2.10
C ARG A 89 6.27 -19.36 -2.12
N LEU A 90 5.08 -19.17 -1.53
CA LEU A 90 4.42 -17.88 -1.42
C LEU A 90 4.83 -17.17 -0.14
N GLN A 91 5.09 -15.86 -0.26
CA GLN A 91 5.38 -14.98 0.87
C GLN A 91 4.17 -14.09 1.16
N ARG A 92 3.81 -14.04 2.44
CA ARG A 92 2.74 -13.21 3.00
C ARG A 92 3.36 -12.02 3.73
N ILE A 93 3.00 -10.83 3.28
CA ILE A 93 3.45 -9.56 3.83
C ILE A 93 2.44 -9.12 4.88
N LYS A 94 2.89 -8.90 6.11
CA LYS A 94 2.02 -8.44 7.20
C LYS A 94 2.57 -7.16 7.82
N TRP A 95 1.67 -6.30 8.26
CA TRP A 95 2.02 -5.20 9.15
C TRP A 95 2.62 -5.75 10.45
N ARG A 96 3.74 -5.19 10.90
CA ARG A 96 4.31 -5.50 12.21
C ARG A 96 3.65 -4.61 13.25
N ILE A 97 2.68 -5.13 14.00
CA ILE A 97 2.17 -4.44 15.19
C ILE A 97 3.29 -4.53 16.25
N PRO A 98 3.85 -3.43 16.75
CA PRO A 98 4.71 -3.50 17.92
C PRO A 98 3.87 -3.98 19.10
N CYS A 99 4.22 -5.13 19.66
CA CYS A 99 3.67 -5.63 20.92
C CYS A 99 4.05 -4.71 22.07
#